data_AF-A0A2W6B5U0-F1
#
_entry.id   AF-A0A2W6B5U0-F1
#
_cell.length_a   1.000
_cell.length_b   1.000
_cell.length_c   1.000
_cell.angle_alpha   90.00
_cell.angle_beta   90.00
_cell.angle_gamma   90.00
#
_symmetry.space_group_name_H-M   'P 1'
#
loop_
_entity.id
_entity.type
_entity.pdbx_description
1 polymer ?
#
loop_
_entity_poly.entity_id
_entity_poly.type
_entity_poly.pdbx_seq_one_letter_code
_entity_poly.pdbx_strand_id
1 'polypeptide(L)'
;MARPRRDLTKQMEQAAARPATPPPAGGPAPAPRAKLVRLSLDLAPAAYRELQEFCSATAVALERPRVTGVEVLRSLLAELAEDEALGQRVQARLATL
;
A
#
# COMPACT_ATOMS: atom_id res chain seq x y z
N MET A 1 1.25 -11.06 60.28
CA MET A 1 2.35 -10.11 60.55
C MET A 1 2.61 -9.29 59.30
N ALA A 2 2.85 -7.99 59.48
CA ALA A 2 2.78 -6.96 58.46
C ALA A 2 4.18 -6.44 58.06
N ARG A 3 4.28 -5.99 56.79
CA ARG A 3 5.19 -4.96 56.23
C ARG A 3 6.67 -5.33 55.94
N PRO A 4 7.40 -4.56 55.10
CA PRO A 4 6.95 -3.68 53.99
C PRO A 4 7.89 -3.60 52.75
N ARG A 5 7.27 -3.27 51.61
CA ARG A 5 7.62 -2.18 50.66
C ARG A 5 8.99 -1.49 50.86
N ARG A 6 10.07 -1.95 50.23
CA ARG A 6 11.35 -1.21 50.22
C ARG A 6 12.13 -1.15 48.91
N ASP A 7 11.54 -1.57 47.79
CA ASP A 7 12.27 -1.63 46.52
C ASP A 7 11.74 -0.69 45.42
N LEU A 8 10.61 -0.01 45.61
CA LEU A 8 10.04 0.87 44.58
C LEU A 8 10.76 2.23 44.45
N THR A 9 11.41 2.73 45.50
CA THR A 9 11.99 4.08 45.48
C THR A 9 13.24 4.17 44.61
N LYS A 10 14.02 3.08 44.47
CA LYS A 10 15.23 3.09 43.62
C LYS A 10 14.92 3.00 42.12
N GLN A 11 13.77 2.46 41.73
CA GLN A 11 13.42 2.29 40.32
C GLN A 11 12.86 3.58 39.68
N MET A 12 12.35 4.52 40.50
CA MET A 12 11.84 5.79 40.00
C MET A 12 12.93 6.84 39.71
N GLU A 13 14.11 6.72 40.33
CA GLU A 13 15.18 7.71 40.17
C GLU A 13 15.97 7.53 38.86
N GLN A 14 16.02 6.31 38.30
CA GLN A 14 16.70 6.05 37.02
C GLN A 14 15.88 6.41 35.77
N ALA A 15 14.57 6.68 35.91
CA ALA A 15 13.73 7.10 34.79
C ALA A 15 13.80 8.61 34.49
N ALA A 16 14.41 9.40 35.39
CA ALA A 16 14.43 10.86 35.31
C ALA A 16 15.57 11.45 34.46
N ALA A 17 16.43 10.61 33.86
CA ALA A 17 17.61 11.06 33.10
C ALA A 17 17.55 10.74 31.60
N ARG A 18 16.38 10.88 30.96
CA ARG A 18 16.32 10.96 29.49
C ARG A 18 16.38 12.43 29.09
N PRO A 19 17.41 12.89 28.35
CA PRO A 19 17.40 14.24 27.80
C PRO A 19 16.18 14.39 26.89
N ALA A 20 15.40 15.44 27.13
CA ALA A 20 14.28 15.82 26.29
C ALA A 20 14.82 16.30 24.94
N THR A 21 14.71 15.44 23.92
CA THR A 21 14.95 15.84 22.54
C THR A 21 13.92 16.90 22.16
N PRO A 22 14.32 18.09 21.66
CA PRO A 22 13.36 19.10 21.23
C PRO A 22 12.52 18.56 20.05
N PRO A 23 11.22 18.91 19.97
CA PRO A 23 10.40 18.50 18.84
C PRO A 23 10.95 19.13 17.55
N PRO A 24 11.08 18.37 16.45
CA PRO A 24 11.51 18.94 15.18
C PRO A 24 10.50 20.00 14.73
N ALA A 25 11.01 21.20 14.44
CA ALA A 25 10.24 22.30 13.90
C ALA A 25 9.68 21.95 12.51
N GLY A 26 8.37 22.13 12.35
CA GLY A 26 7.73 22.47 11.07
C GLY A 26 8.08 21.60 9.86
N GLY A 27 7.74 20.32 9.90
CA GLY A 27 7.54 19.57 8.66
C GLY A 27 6.22 19.99 7.99
N PRO A 28 6.13 20.00 6.64
CA PRO A 28 4.86 20.25 5.95
C PRO A 28 3.78 19.30 6.47
N ALA A 29 2.60 19.85 6.74
CA ALA A 29 1.46 19.06 7.21
C ALA A 29 1.23 17.88 6.25
N PRO A 30 1.05 16.65 6.75
CA PRO A 30 0.83 15.50 5.89
C PRO A 30 -0.44 15.76 5.07
N ALA A 31 -0.30 15.80 3.74
CA ALA A 31 -1.44 15.85 2.84
C ALA A 31 -2.43 14.75 3.24
N PRO A 32 -3.75 15.01 3.23
CA PRO A 32 -4.74 14.04 3.66
C PRO A 32 -4.54 12.78 2.81
N ARG A 33 -4.09 11.69 3.43
CA ARG A 33 -3.98 10.39 2.78
C ARG A 33 -5.39 10.03 2.32
N ALA A 34 -5.63 10.16 1.02
CA ALA A 34 -6.86 9.69 0.41
C ALA A 34 -7.04 8.23 0.86
N LYS A 35 -8.20 7.96 1.47
CA LYS A 35 -8.48 6.63 2.02
C LYS A 35 -8.52 5.65 0.85
N LEU A 36 -7.67 4.63 0.91
CA LEU A 36 -7.64 3.58 -0.12
C LEU A 36 -9.02 2.92 -0.22
N VAL A 37 -9.52 2.79 -1.44
CA VAL A 37 -10.78 2.10 -1.74
C VAL A 37 -10.46 0.69 -2.22
N ARG A 38 -11.16 -0.31 -1.67
CA ARG A 38 -11.05 -1.71 -2.11
C ARG A 38 -12.02 -1.93 -3.27
N LEU A 39 -11.50 -2.48 -4.35
CA LEU A 39 -12.28 -2.94 -5.50
C LEU A 39 -12.25 -4.46 -5.54
N SER A 40 -13.42 -5.08 -5.71
CA SER A 40 -13.58 -6.52 -5.95
C SER A 40 -14.02 -6.72 -7.39
N LEU A 41 -13.46 -7.72 -8.06
CA LEU A 41 -13.72 -8.04 -9.46
C LEU A 41 -13.88 -9.56 -9.58
N ASP A 42 -14.96 -9.98 -10.23
CA ASP A 42 -15.15 -11.35 -10.65
C ASP A 42 -14.63 -11.51 -12.08
N LEU A 43 -13.79 -12.52 -12.28
CA LEU A 43 -13.23 -12.89 -13.58
C LEU A 43 -13.71 -14.28 -13.97
N ALA A 44 -14.03 -14.45 -15.26
CA ALA A 44 -14.19 -15.79 -15.82
C ALA A 44 -12.88 -16.59 -15.64
N PRO A 45 -12.94 -17.92 -15.45
CA PRO A 45 -11.73 -18.74 -15.25
C PRO A 45 -10.69 -18.58 -16.35
N ALA A 46 -11.12 -18.40 -17.61
CA ALA A 46 -10.24 -18.15 -18.74
C ALA A 46 -9.48 -16.81 -18.59
N ALA A 47 -10.20 -15.71 -18.34
CA ALA A 47 -9.60 -14.39 -18.13
C ALA A 47 -8.65 -14.35 -16.94
N TYR A 48 -8.95 -15.07 -15.86
CA TYR A 48 -8.04 -15.19 -14.73
C TYR A 48 -6.73 -15.90 -15.10
N ARG A 49 -6.78 -16.95 -15.92
CA ARG A 49 -5.58 -17.65 -16.41
C ARG A 49 -4.74 -16.76 -17.32
N GLU A 50 -5.37 -16.06 -18.26
CA GLU A 50 -4.67 -15.10 -19.13
C GLU A 50 -3.95 -14.02 -18.31
N LEU A 51 -4.60 -13.50 -17.26
CA LEU A 51 -3.95 -12.55 -16.34
C LEU A 51 -2.74 -13.16 -15.62
N GLN A 52 -2.82 -14.41 -15.17
CA GLN A 52 -1.69 -15.08 -14.50
C GLN A 52 -0.52 -15.35 -15.46
N GLU A 53 -0.81 -15.73 -16.70
CA GLU A 53 0.19 -15.91 -17.74
C GLU A 53 0.90 -14.58 -18.06
N PHE A 54 0.13 -13.51 -18.23
CA PHE A 54 0.69 -12.17 -18.40
C PHE A 54 1.57 -11.76 -17.21
N CYS A 55 1.11 -11.97 -15.97
CA CYS A 55 1.91 -11.67 -14.78
C CYS A 55 3.23 -12.46 -14.75
N SER A 56 3.18 -13.74 -15.12
CA SER A 56 4.35 -14.62 -15.15
C SER A 56 5.35 -14.18 -16.21
N ALA A 57 4.88 -13.92 -17.43
CA ALA A 57 5.71 -13.42 -18.53
C ALA A 57 6.34 -12.06 -18.18
N THR A 58 5.57 -11.17 -17.56
CA THR A 58 6.04 -9.84 -17.13
C THR A 58 7.09 -9.95 -16.02
N ALA A 59 6.92 -10.88 -15.06
CA ALA A 59 7.91 -11.10 -14.01
C ALA A 59 9.26 -11.54 -14.60
N VAL A 60 9.24 -12.44 -15.59
CA VAL A 60 10.44 -12.86 -16.33
C VAL A 60 11.06 -11.67 -17.07
N ALA A 61 10.25 -10.90 -17.81
CA ALA A 61 10.74 -9.75 -18.59
C ALA A 61 11.35 -8.64 -17.73
N LEU A 62 10.82 -8.43 -16.52
CA LEU A 62 11.33 -7.43 -15.57
C LEU A 62 12.41 -7.98 -14.64
N GLU A 63 12.82 -9.24 -14.79
CA GLU A 63 13.75 -9.94 -13.90
C GLU A 63 13.34 -9.86 -12.42
N ARG A 64 12.01 -9.87 -12.17
CA ARG A 64 11.42 -9.81 -10.83
C ARG A 64 10.96 -11.20 -10.39
N PRO A 65 11.03 -11.50 -9.08
CA PRO A 65 10.55 -12.79 -8.57
C PRO A 65 9.05 -13.00 -8.78
N ARG A 66 8.28 -11.91 -8.80
CA ARG A 66 6.83 -11.94 -9.01
C ARG A 66 6.30 -10.57 -9.44
N VAL A 67 5.29 -10.60 -10.30
CA VAL A 67 4.37 -9.49 -10.57
C VAL A 67 2.98 -9.95 -10.18
N THR A 68 2.25 -9.14 -9.43
CA THR A 68 0.89 -9.46 -8.99
C THR A 68 -0.15 -8.88 -9.94
N GLY A 69 -1.31 -9.54 -10.06
CA GLY A 69 -2.43 -8.99 -10.82
C GLY A 69 -2.88 -7.62 -10.30
N VAL A 70 -2.73 -7.36 -9.00
CA VAL A 70 -3.01 -6.03 -8.42
C VAL A 70 -2.05 -4.96 -8.93
N GLU A 71 -0.75 -5.28 -9.08
CA GLU A 71 0.21 -4.36 -9.70
C GLU A 71 -0.18 -4.09 -11.15
N VAL A 72 -0.47 -5.12 -11.93
CA VAL A 72 -0.90 -4.98 -13.34
C VAL A 72 -2.13 -4.10 -13.46
N LEU A 73 -3.19 -4.37 -12.68
CA LEU A 73 -4.41 -3.57 -12.70
C LEU A 73 -4.17 -2.12 -12.31
N ARG A 74 -3.32 -1.85 -11.32
CA ARG A 74 -2.96 -0.47 -10.94
C ARG A 74 -2.18 0.25 -12.04
N SER A 75 -1.25 -0.44 -12.69
CA SER A 75 -0.52 0.11 -13.84
C SER A 75 -1.46 0.41 -15.02
N LEU A 76 -2.39 -0.50 -15.34
CA LEU A 76 -3.39 -0.26 -16.38
C LEU A 76 -4.29 0.94 -16.07
N LEU A 77 -4.69 1.12 -14.81
CA LEU A 77 -5.47 2.29 -14.40
C LEU A 77 -4.67 3.60 -14.47
N ALA A 78 -3.37 3.55 -14.16
CA ALA A 78 -2.49 4.70 -14.32
C ALA A 78 -2.35 5.08 -15.79
N GLU A 79 -2.06 4.12 -16.67
CA GLU A 79 -1.99 4.38 -18.11
C GLU A 79 -3.31 4.87 -18.68
N LEU A 80 -4.45 4.34 -18.22
CA LEU A 80 -5.77 4.80 -18.64
C LEU A 80 -6.03 6.27 -18.28
N ALA A 81 -5.42 6.77 -17.20
CA ALA A 81 -5.55 8.17 -16.80
C ALA A 81 -4.64 9.11 -17.61
N GLU A 82 -3.57 8.59 -18.22
CA GLU A 82 -2.57 9.37 -18.95
C GLU A 82 -2.73 9.28 -20.48
N ASP A 83 -3.23 8.16 -21.01
CA ASP A 83 -3.43 7.92 -22.45
C ASP A 83 -4.91 8.06 -22.84
N GLU A 84 -5.26 9.19 -23.44
CA GLU A 84 -6.62 9.49 -23.90
C GLU A 84 -7.09 8.48 -24.97
N ALA A 85 -6.20 8.01 -25.85
CA ALA A 85 -6.56 7.05 -26.89
C ALA A 85 -6.87 5.67 -26.28
N LEU A 86 -6.16 5.26 -25.23
CA LEU A 86 -6.52 4.08 -24.44
C LEU A 86 -7.89 4.27 -23.79
N GLY A 87 -8.14 5.44 -23.21
CA GLY A 87 -9.45 5.83 -22.67
C GLY A 87 -10.58 5.64 -23.67
N GLN A 88 -10.42 6.19 -24.88
CA GLN A 88 -11.39 6.07 -25.97
C GLN A 88 -11.60 4.61 -26.41
N ARG A 89 -10.53 3.80 -26.50
CA ARG A 89 -10.65 2.36 -26.84
C ARG A 89 -11.46 1.60 -25.79
N VAL A 90 -11.22 1.88 -24.50
CA VAL A 90 -11.98 1.25 -23.40
C VAL A 90 -13.44 1.69 -23.44
N GLN A 91 -13.71 2.98 -23.63
CA GLN A 91 -15.09 3.50 -23.77
C GLN A 91 -15.83 2.85 -24.94
N ALA A 92 -15.18 2.73 -26.10
CA ALA A 92 -15.75 2.07 -27.27
C ALA A 92 -16.06 0.59 -27.00
N ARG A 93 -15.17 -0.12 -26.30
CA ARG A 93 -15.40 -1.52 -25.89
C ARG A 93 -16.63 -1.63 -24.98
N LEU A 94 -16.74 -0.75 -23.98
CA LEU A 94 -17.86 -0.75 -23.03
C LEU A 94 -19.21 -0.45 -23.70
N ALA A 95 -19.23 0.35 -24.77
CA ALA A 95 -20.45 0.63 -25.53
C ALA A 95 -20.98 -0.59 -26.31
N THR A 96 -20.20 -1.67 -26.42
CA THR A 96 -20.55 -2.89 -27.17
C THR A 96 -20.86 -4.10 -26.27
N LEU A 97 -20.75 -3.94 -24.95
CA LEU A 97 -21.11 -4.96 -23.96
C LEU A 97 -22.61 -4.89 -23.62
#